data_AF-A0A1J5FIJ1-F1
#
_entry.id   AF-A0A1J5FIJ1-F1
#
_cell.length_a   1.000
_cell.length_b   1.000
_cell.length_c   1.000
_cell.angle_alpha   90.00
_cell.angle_beta   90.00
_cell.angle_gamma   90.00
#
_symmetry.space_group_name_H-M   'P 1'
#
loop_
_entity.id
_entity.type
_entity.pdbx_description
1 polymer ?
#
loop_
_entity_poly.entity_id
_entity_poly.type
_entity_poly.pdbx_seq_one_letter_code
_entity_poly.pdbx_strand_id
1 'polypeptide(L)'
;MVVQRELSSILTKKEWASPWFKQLENSLKRFKNLSIVHLKIDGDIESLTKRSMNLQCNLSDNELTLIDGDNSVLITQEIFKEMQN
;
A
#
# COMPACT_ATOMS: atom_id res chain seq x y z
N MET A 1 -15.23 -4.73 7.36
CA MET A 1 -15.35 -4.28 5.96
C MET A 1 -14.40 -5.13 5.14
N VAL A 2 -14.96 -6.12 4.44
CA VAL A 2 -14.22 -7.13 3.70
C VAL A 2 -14.07 -6.64 2.27
N VAL A 3 -12.86 -6.34 1.83
CA VAL A 3 -12.54 -6.37 0.39
C VAL A 3 -11.69 -7.61 0.18
N GLN A 4 -12.39 -8.73 0.05
CA GLN A 4 -11.84 -9.96 -0.50
C GLN A 4 -11.68 -9.72 -2.00
N ARG A 5 -10.48 -9.29 -2.41
CA ARG A 5 -10.00 -9.49 -3.77
C ARG A 5 -8.72 -10.30 -3.63
N GLU A 6 -8.66 -11.42 -4.33
CA GLU A 6 -7.46 -12.25 -4.52
C GLU A 6 -6.40 -11.45 -5.30
N LEU A 7 -5.91 -10.37 -4.70
CA LEU A 7 -4.85 -9.52 -5.21
C LEU A 7 -3.66 -9.79 -4.31
N SER A 8 -2.66 -10.47 -4.85
CA SER A 8 -1.39 -10.68 -4.17
C SER A 8 -0.67 -9.33 -4.01
N SER A 9 -1.00 -8.60 -2.94
CA SER A 9 -0.36 -7.33 -2.59
C SER A 9 0.98 -7.62 -1.92
N ILE A 10 2.09 -7.23 -2.54
CA ILE A 10 3.43 -7.41 -1.99
C ILE A 10 3.89 -6.09 -1.36
N LEU A 11 3.89 -6.03 -0.03
CA LEU A 11 4.37 -4.88 0.74
C LEU A 11 5.91 -4.93 0.80
N THR A 12 6.58 -4.01 0.11
CA THR A 12 8.05 -3.89 0.14
C THR A 12 8.48 -2.58 0.81
N LYS A 13 9.44 -2.68 1.75
CA LYS A 13 10.02 -1.55 2.47
C LYS A 13 10.72 -0.59 1.49
N LYS A 14 10.52 0.72 1.72
CA LYS A 14 10.76 1.90 0.86
C LYS A 14 11.96 1.83 -0.10
N GLU A 15 13.10 1.28 0.30
CA GLU A 15 14.33 1.32 -0.52
C GLU A 15 14.47 0.16 -1.53
N TRP A 16 13.78 -0.96 -1.32
CA TRP A 16 13.93 -2.14 -2.18
C TRP A 16 12.76 -2.35 -3.13
N ALA A 17 11.66 -1.63 -2.96
CA ALA A 17 10.45 -1.83 -3.77
C ALA A 17 10.71 -1.64 -5.28
N SER A 18 11.44 -0.58 -5.68
CA SER A 18 11.70 -0.29 -7.10
C SER A 18 12.69 -1.29 -7.75
N PRO A 19 13.87 -1.59 -7.16
CA PRO A 19 14.76 -2.62 -7.72
C PRO A 19 14.14 -4.02 -7.74
N TRP A 20 13.40 -4.39 -6.69
CA TRP A 20 12.68 -5.66 -6.60
C TRP A 20 11.60 -5.77 -7.68
N PHE A 21 10.81 -4.71 -7.88
CA PHE A 21 9.81 -4.69 -8.93
C PHE A 21 10.44 -4.80 -10.31
N LYS A 22 11.53 -4.07 -10.59
CA LYS A 22 12.24 -4.15 -11.89
C LYS A 22 12.73 -5.56 -12.22
N GLN A 23 13.20 -6.32 -11.23
CA GLN A 23 13.61 -7.72 -11.44
C GLN A 23 12.43 -8.63 -11.83
N LEU A 24 11.25 -8.37 -11.27
CA LEU A 24 10.06 -9.18 -11.49
C LEU A 24 9.16 -8.65 -12.62
N GLU A 25 9.35 -7.42 -13.06
CA GLU A 25 8.52 -6.71 -14.02
C GLU A 25 8.29 -7.54 -15.28
N ASN A 26 9.35 -8.14 -15.83
CA ASN A 26 9.26 -8.99 -17.02
C ASN A 26 8.38 -10.23 -16.83
N SER A 27 8.43 -10.84 -15.65
CA SER A 27 7.59 -12.00 -15.32
C SER A 27 6.14 -11.59 -15.03
N LEU A 28 5.94 -10.40 -14.44
CA LEU A 28 4.63 -9.91 -14.00
C LEU A 28 3.85 -9.20 -15.12
N LYS A 29 4.55 -8.72 -16.16
CA LYS A 29 3.98 -8.12 -17.39
C LYS A 29 2.99 -9.04 -18.11
N ARG A 30 3.23 -10.36 -18.09
CA ARG A 30 2.37 -11.33 -18.80
C ARG A 30 0.96 -11.46 -18.22
N PHE A 31 0.77 -11.12 -16.94
CA PHE A 31 -0.50 -11.26 -16.26
C PHE A 31 -1.36 -10.03 -16.50
N LYS A 32 -2.36 -10.12 -17.37
CA LYS A 32 -3.25 -8.98 -17.65
C LYS A 32 -4.17 -8.65 -16.47
N ASN A 33 -4.47 -9.64 -15.62
CA ASN A 33 -5.34 -9.58 -14.45
C ASN A 33 -4.62 -9.21 -13.13
N LEU A 34 -3.43 -8.59 -13.20
CA LEU A 34 -2.62 -8.31 -12.01
C LEU A 34 -2.34 -6.81 -11.87
N SER A 35 -2.78 -6.24 -10.75
CA SER A 35 -2.40 -4.91 -10.31
C SER A 35 -1.34 -4.99 -9.20
N ILE A 36 -0.32 -4.15 -9.29
CA ILE A 36 0.75 -4.05 -8.30
C ILE A 36 0.81 -2.60 -7.86
N VAL A 37 0.61 -2.41 -6.56
CA VAL A 37 0.56 -1.10 -5.93
C VAL A 37 1.56 -1.12 -4.79
N HIS A 38 2.44 -0.14 -4.77
CA HIS A 38 3.39 0.09 -3.69
C HIS A 38 2.80 1.11 -2.73
N LEU A 39 2.70 0.76 -1.45
CA LEU A 39 2.25 1.68 -0.41
C LEU A 39 3.44 2.40 0.20
N LYS A 40 3.48 3.72 0.03
CA LYS A 40 4.43 4.61 0.67
C LYS A 40 3.80 5.14 1.94
N ILE A 41 4.36 4.69 3.06
CA ILE A 41 3.99 5.16 4.38
C ILE A 41 4.92 6.33 4.73
N ASP A 42 4.34 7.48 5.03
CA ASP A 42 5.03 8.68 5.50
C ASP A 42 4.60 8.97 6.94
N GLY A 43 5.57 8.85 7.86
CA GLY A 43 5.34 8.89 9.29
C GLY A 43 5.63 7.56 9.99
N ASP A 44 5.47 7.58 11.32
CA ASP A 44 5.72 6.42 12.18
C ASP A 44 4.45 5.58 12.34
N ILE A 45 4.26 4.59 11.46
CA ILE A 45 3.14 3.64 11.53
C ILE A 45 3.20 2.74 12.77
N GLU A 46 4.39 2.50 13.33
CA GLU A 46 4.55 1.70 14.53
C GLU A 46 3.94 2.43 15.74
N SER A 47 4.00 3.77 15.77
CA SER A 47 3.36 4.59 16.81
C SER A 47 1.83 4.44 16.88
N LEU A 48 1.19 4.05 15.77
CA LEU A 48 -0.25 3.78 15.71
C LEU A 48 -0.60 2.36 16.19
N THR A 49 0.41 1.49 16.35
CA THR A 49 0.20 0.09 16.75
C THR A 49 0.10 -0.01 18.27
N LYS A 50 -1.12 -0.22 18.77
CA LYS A 50 -1.41 -0.37 20.20
C LYS A 50 -2.26 -1.63 20.45
N ARG A 51 -2.27 -2.14 21.69
CA ARG A 51 -3.10 -3.31 22.07
C ARG A 51 -4.59 -3.06 21.80
N SER A 52 -5.04 -1.83 22.00
CA SER A 52 -6.36 -1.34 21.62
C SER A 52 -6.15 -0.15 20.69
N MET A 53 -6.73 -0.21 19.49
CA MET A 53 -6.58 0.78 18.44
C MET A 53 -7.91 1.48 18.21
N ASN A 54 -7.92 2.82 18.24
CA ASN A 54 -9.07 3.63 17.84
C ASN A 54 -8.63 4.56 16.71
N LEU A 55 -8.62 4.01 15.50
CA LEU A 55 -8.10 4.68 14.32
C LEU A 55 -9.24 5.31 13.53
N GLN A 56 -9.16 6.61 13.30
CA GLN A 56 -9.89 7.25 12.21
C GLN A 56 -9.10 7.07 10.92
N CYS A 57 -9.77 6.60 9.87
CA CYS A 57 -9.21 6.50 8.54
C CYS A 57 -9.93 7.45 7.58
N ASN A 58 -9.16 8.27 6.86
CA ASN A 58 -9.66 9.10 5.78
C ASN A 58 -9.05 8.62 4.47
N LEU A 59 -9.88 8.31 3.49
CA LEU A 59 -9.45 7.97 2.13
C LEU A 59 -9.89 9.10 1.21
N SER A 60 -8.94 9.77 0.55
CA SER A 60 -9.21 10.87 -0.37
C SER A 60 -8.11 10.91 -1.43
N ASP A 61 -8.48 11.04 -2.70
CA ASP A 61 -7.55 11.22 -3.82
C ASP A 61 -6.34 10.25 -3.84
N ASN A 62 -6.59 8.96 -3.58
CA ASN A 62 -5.56 7.91 -3.50
C ASN A 62 -4.59 8.03 -2.31
N GLU A 63 -4.93 8.86 -1.34
CA GLU A 63 -4.22 9.00 -0.07
C GLU A 63 -5.09 8.44 1.06
N LEU A 64 -4.48 7.66 1.93
CA LEU A 64 -5.06 7.10 3.13
C LEU A 64 -4.38 7.75 4.34
N THR A 65 -5.10 8.55 5.11
CA THR A 65 -4.62 9.09 6.38
C THR A 65 -5.16 8.24 7.53
N LEU A 66 -4.28 7.77 8.41
CA LEU A 66 -4.62 7.06 9.63
C LEU A 66 -4.34 7.95 10.84
N ILE A 67 -5.30 8.10 11.75
CA ILE A 67 -5.23 9.03 12.88
C ILE A 67 -5.64 8.30 14.17
N ASP A 68 -4.83 8.36 15.22
CA ASP A 68 -5.09 7.76 16.55
C ASP A 68 -5.23 8.85 17.64
N GLY A 69 -5.84 9.98 17.28
CA GLY A 69 -5.96 11.19 18.12
C GLY A 69 -4.74 12.11 18.00
N ASP A 70 -3.61 11.71 18.58
CA ASP A 70 -2.40 12.54 18.65
C ASP A 70 -1.45 12.34 17.47
N ASN A 71 -1.53 11.17 16.84
CA ASN A 71 -0.66 10.76 15.74
C ASN A 71 -1.44 10.68 14.44
N SER A 72 -0.83 11.13 13.34
CA SER A 72 -1.37 11.00 11.99
C SER A 72 -0.30 10.45 11.06
N VAL A 73 -0.64 9.40 10.31
CA VAL A 73 0.24 8.77 9.32
C VAL A 73 -0.41 8.86 7.95
N LEU A 74 0.33 9.36 6.96
CA LEU A 74 -0.12 9.44 5.58
C LEU A 74 0.39 8.22 4.81
N ILE A 75 -0.51 7.53 4.14
CA ILE A 75 -0.21 6.40 3.27
C ILE A 75 -0.62 6.80 1.87
N THR A 76 0.36 6.91 0.98
CA THR A 76 0.14 7.15 -0.45
C THR A 76 0.40 5.88 -1.22
N GLN A 77 -0.27 5.72 -2.36
CA GLN A 77 -0.07 4.57 -3.22
C GLN A 77 0.62 4.95 -4.53
N GLU A 78 1.64 4.18 -4.92
CA GLU A 78 2.31 4.27 -6.20
C GLU A 78 1.94 3.05 -7.05
N ILE A 79 1.36 3.27 -8.23
CA ILE A 79 0.94 2.17 -9.10
C ILE A 79 2.16 1.72 -9.92
N PHE A 80 2.66 0.52 -9.61
CA PHE A 80 3.74 -0.10 -10.38
C PHE A 80 3.23 -0.83 -11.62
N LYS A 81 2.02 -1.40 -11.53
CA LYS A 81 1.35 -2.02 -12.68
C LYS A 81 -0.16 -1.96 -12.49
N GLU A 82 -0.87 -1.49 -13.50
CA GLU A 82 -2.32 -1.52 -13.54
C GLU A 82 -2.81 -2.74 -14.35
N MET A 83 -3.98 -3.26 -13.97
CA MET A 83 -4.67 -4.28 -14.74
C MET A 83 -5.08 -3.71 -16.09
N GLN A 84 -4.65 -4.32 -17.18
CA GLN A 84 -5.09 -3.94 -18.52
C GLN A 84 -6.31 -4.77 -18.89
N ASN A 85 -7.46 -4.09 -18.99
CA ASN A 85 -8.71 -4.64 -19.51
C ASN A 85 -8.65 -4.89 -21.01
#